data_AF-A0A930AMD0-F1
#
_entry.id   AF-A0A930AMD0-F1
#
_cell.length_a   1.000
_cell.length_b   1.000
_cell.length_c   1.000
_cell.angle_alpha   90.00
_cell.angle_beta   90.00
_cell.angle_gamma   90.00
#
_symmetry.space_group_name_H-M   'P 1'
#
loop_
_entity.id
_entity.type
_entity.pdbx_description
1 polymer ?
#
loop_
_entity_poly.entity_id
_entity_poly.type
_entity_poly.pdbx_seq_one_letter_code
_entity_poly.pdbx_strand_id
1 'polypeptide(L)' 'MNELFLERMKEMLKDEYPAYLKKLNDPARKGLRINTLKIMPDDFFAYTNFELEKSPFAKNGYYANIKSG' A
#
# COMPACT_ATOMS: atom_id res chain seq x y z
N MET A 1 -8.45 -0.50 18.65
CA MET A 1 -7.31 0.43 18.49
C MET A 1 -6.99 0.99 19.87
N ASN A 2 -5.72 1.16 20.24
CA ASN A 2 -5.35 1.61 21.58
C ASN A 2 -5.72 3.10 21.76
N GLU A 3 -6.49 3.46 22.78
CA GLU A 3 -6.95 4.83 23.04
C GLU A 3 -5.78 5.78 23.31
N LEU A 4 -4.80 5.35 24.10
CA LEU A 4 -3.60 6.15 24.41
C LEU A 4 -2.78 6.48 23.15
N PHE A 5 -2.84 5.61 22.13
CA PHE A 5 -2.19 5.85 20.84
C PHE A 5 -2.94 6.92 20.04
N LEU A 6 -4.27 6.85 20.01
CA LEU A 6 -5.10 7.82 19.29
C LEU A 6 -4.98 9.24 19.88
N GLU A 7 -4.93 9.37 21.20
CA GLU A 7 -4.71 10.66 21.87
C GLU A 7 -3.36 11.28 21.49
N ARG A 8 -2.28 10.50 21.56
CA ARG A 8 -0.94 10.95 21.14
C ARG A 8 -0.92 11.39 19.68
N MET A 9 -1.54 10.62 18.78
CA MET A 9 -1.61 10.96 17.35
C MET A 9 -2.45 12.22 17.11
N LYS A 10 -3.51 12.44 17.89
CA LYS A 10 -4.34 13.65 17.82
C LYS A 10 -3.55 14.89 18.23
N GLU A 11 -2.76 14.81 19.29
CA GLU A 11 -1.90 15.91 19.74
C GLU A 11 -0.80 16.25 18.74
N MET A 12 -0.18 15.23 18.14
CA MET A 12 0.90 15.41 17.16
C MET A 12 0.42 15.97 15.82
N LEU A 13 -0.67 15.42 15.28
CA LEU A 13 -1.14 15.74 13.93
C LEU A 13 -2.13 16.91 13.90
N LYS A 14 -2.76 17.25 15.03
CA LYS A 14 -3.70 18.38 15.17
C LYS A 14 -4.76 18.36 14.06
N ASP A 15 -4.73 19.33 13.15
CA ASP A 15 -5.69 19.49 12.07
C ASP A 15 -5.63 18.36 11.03
N GLU A 16 -4.52 17.61 10.94
CA GLU A 16 -4.37 16.45 10.05
C GLU A 16 -4.90 15.14 10.66
N TYR A 17 -5.21 15.13 11.97
CA TYR A 17 -5.67 13.93 12.67
C TYR A 17 -6.94 13.31 12.04
N PRO A 18 -7.98 14.08 11.64
CA PRO A 18 -9.16 13.50 10.99
C PRO A 18 -8.83 12.78 9.68
N ALA A 19 -7.89 13.32 8.89
CA ALA A 19 -7.46 12.70 7.64
C ALA A 19 -6.66 11.41 7.89
N TYR A 20 -5.79 11.41 8.89
CA TYR A 20 -5.06 10.23 9.34
C TYR A 20 -6.02 9.11 9.79
N LEU A 21 -7.00 9.43 10.64
CA LEU A 21 -7.96 8.45 11.13
C LEU A 21 -8.82 7.86 10.00
N LYS A 22 -9.21 8.68 9.02
CA LYS A 22 -9.90 8.19 7.82
C LYS A 22 -9.04 7.19 7.05
N LYS A 23 -7.77 7.52 6.82
CA LYS A 23 -6.82 6.66 6.11
C LYS A 23 -6.51 5.37 6.85
N LEU A 24 -6.49 5.40 8.17
CA LEU A 24 -6.22 4.24 9.00
C LEU A 24 -7.34 3.19 8.94
N ASN A 25 -8.56 3.61 8.64
CA ASN A 25 -9.71 2.73 8.43
C ASN A 25 -9.84 2.24 6.97
N ASP A 26 -9.03 2.73 6.04
CA ASP A 26 -9.04 2.22 4.67
C ASP A 26 -8.54 0.76 4.66
N PRO A 27 -9.04 -0.10 3.74
CA PRO A 27 -8.52 -1.43 3.56
C PRO A 27 -7.00 -1.44 3.30
N ALA A 28 -6.30 -2.41 3.90
CA ALA A 28 -4.88 -2.56 3.70
C ALA A 28 -4.55 -2.79 2.21
N ARG A 29 -3.66 -1.96 1.66
CA ARG A 29 -3.14 -2.14 0.31
C ARG A 29 -2.17 -3.32 0.29
N LYS A 30 -2.33 -4.22 -0.68
CA LYS A 30 -1.41 -5.35 -0.89
C LYS A 30 -0.34 -4.93 -1.90
N GLY A 31 0.92 -5.19 -1.58
CA GLY A 31 2.05 -4.90 -2.45
C GLY A 31 2.90 -6.14 -2.73
N LEU A 32 3.55 -6.17 -3.88
CA LEU A 32 4.52 -7.19 -4.27
C LEU A 32 5.75 -6.55 -4.92
N ARG A 33 6.85 -7.30 -4.93
CA ARG A 33 8.10 -6.88 -5.60
C ARG A 33 8.57 -7.97 -6.52
N ILE A 34 8.79 -7.63 -7.79
CA ILE A 34 9.27 -8.57 -8.79
C ILE A 34 10.73 -8.92 -8.49
N ASN A 35 11.03 -10.22 -8.43
CA ASN A 35 12.39 -10.71 -8.29
C ASN A 35 13.08 -10.79 -9.65
N THR A 36 13.86 -9.75 -9.97
CA THR A 36 14.60 -9.64 -11.22
C THR A 36 15.75 -10.64 -11.38
N LEU A 37 16.07 -11.43 -10.35
CA LEU A 37 16.98 -12.57 -10.51
C LEU A 37 16.29 -13.78 -11.15
N LYS A 38 14.96 -13.78 -11.22
CA LYS A 38 14.15 -14.90 -11.76
C LYS A 38 13.39 -14.51 -13.02
N ILE A 39 12.88 -13.29 -13.10
CA ILE A 39 12.05 -12.83 -14.21
C ILE A 39 12.14 -11.31 -14.36
N MET A 40 12.15 -10.81 -15.60
CA MET A 40 12.05 -9.37 -15.85
C MET A 40 10.61 -8.89 -15.66
N PRO A 41 10.40 -7.61 -15.30
CA PRO A 41 9.05 -7.06 -15.15
C PRO A 41 8.20 -7.23 -16.42
N ASP A 42 8.77 -6.95 -17.59
CA ASP A 42 8.05 -7.00 -18.87
C ASP A 42 7.52 -8.41 -19.16
N ASP A 43 8.36 -9.44 -18.94
CA ASP A 43 7.95 -10.84 -19.06
C ASP A 43 6.88 -11.21 -18.03
N PHE A 44 7.02 -10.75 -16.78
CA PHE A 44 6.04 -11.01 -15.74
C PHE A 44 4.65 -10.46 -16.11
N PHE A 45 4.58 -9.25 -16.67
CA PHE A 45 3.32 -8.66 -17.11
C PHE A 45 2.77 -9.30 -18.39
N ALA A 46 3.63 -9.91 -19.22
CA ALA A 46 3.18 -10.68 -20.38
C ALA A 46 2.49 -12.01 -19.97
N TYR A 47 2.96 -12.65 -18.89
CA TYR A 47 2.43 -13.93 -18.43
C TYR A 47 1.33 -13.84 -17.36
N THR A 48 1.11 -12.67 -16.76
CA THR A 48 0.16 -12.51 -15.66
C THR A 48 -0.94 -11.53 -15.99
N ASN A 49 -2.16 -11.84 -15.54
CA ASN A 49 -3.32 -10.99 -15.73
C ASN A 49 -3.68 -10.20 -14.46
N PHE A 50 -2.68 -9.91 -13.61
CA PHE A 50 -2.89 -9.14 -12.39
C PHE A 50 -2.92 -7.64 -12.69
N GLU A 51 -3.95 -6.96 -12.21
CA GLU A 51 -3.99 -5.50 -12.19
C GLU A 51 -3.08 -4.98 -11.08
N LEU A 52 -1.90 -4.51 -11.48
CA LEU A 52 -0.88 -3.98 -10.58
C LEU A 52 -0.55 -2.52 -10.92
N GLU A 53 -0.46 -1.68 -9.89
CA GLU A 53 -0.02 -0.29 -9.99
C GLU A 53 1.45 -0.15 -9.59
N LYS A 54 2.26 0.59 -10.34
CA LYS A 54 3.67 0.77 -10.02
C LYS A 54 3.86 1.60 -8.74
N SER A 55 4.72 1.12 -7.84
CA SER A 55 5.07 1.88 -6.63
C SER A 55 5.94 3.09 -6.99
N PRO A 56 5.67 4.29 -6.44
CA PRO A 56 6.53 5.44 -6.61
C PRO A 56 7.85 5.33 -5.81
N PHE A 57 7.91 4.41 -4.84
CA PHE A 57 9.03 4.29 -3.90
C PHE A 57 10.02 3.17 -4.26
N ALA A 58 9.63 2.22 -5.10
CA ALA A 58 10.45 1.05 -5.42
C ALA A 58 10.37 0.69 -6.90
N LYS A 59 11.54 0.65 -7.57
CA LYS A 59 11.66 0.43 -9.03
C LYS A 59 10.90 -0.81 -9.53
N ASN A 60 10.98 -1.92 -8.79
CA ASN A 60 10.34 -3.19 -9.10
C ASN A 60 9.18 -3.53 -8.13
N GLY A 61 8.68 -2.53 -7.41
CA GLY A 61 7.57 -2.67 -6.47
C GLY A 61 6.25 -2.28 -7.11
N TYR A 62 5.19 -3.02 -6.78
CA TYR A 62 3.86 -2.83 -7.33
C TYR A 62 2.79 -3.03 -6.26
N TYR A 63 1.67 -2.33 -6.35
CA TYR A 63 0.48 -2.51 -5.53
C TYR A 63 -0.55 -3.31 -6.31
N ALA A 64 -1.12 -4.34 -5.70
CA ALA A 64 -2.15 -5.14 -6.32
C ALA A 64 -3.53 -4.53 -6.03
N ASN A 65 -4.32 -4.30 -7.08
CA ASN A 65 -5.70 -3.84 -6.95
C ASN A 65 -6.63 -5.01 -6.64
N ILE A 66 -6.35 -5.71 -5.55
CA ILE A 66 -7.16 -6.84 -5.10
C ILE A 66 -8.34 -6.25 -4.35
N LYS A 67 -9.54 -6.33 -4.92
CA LYS A 67 -10.78 -6.11 -4.17
C LYS A 67 -10.81 -7.12 -3.03
N SER A 68 -10.76 -6.62 -1.80
CA SER A 68 -11.08 -7.44 -0.63
C SER A 68 -12.52 -7.89 -0.80
N GLY A 69 -12.73 -9.20 -0.99
CA GLY A 69 -14.06 -9.82 -1.00
C GLY A 69 -14.67 -9.84 0.39
#